data_AF-A0A2Z6PI53-F1
#
_entry.id   AF-A0A2Z6PI53-F1
#
_cell.length_a   1.000
_cell.length_b   1.000
_cell.length_c   1.000
_cell.angle_alpha   90.00
_cell.angle_beta   90.00
_cell.angle_gamma   90.00
#
_symmetry.space_group_name_H-M   'P 1'
#
loop_
_entity.id
_entity.type
_entity.pdbx_description
1 polymer ?
#
loop_
_entity_poly.entity_id
_entity_poly.type
_entity_poly.pdbx_seq_one_letter_code
_entity_poly.pdbx_strand_id
1 'polypeptide(L)'
;MKEIVAEEKESSVNAAPIFEFNQLSTLLLRNLHIKGFFAKKHTLACPSLKMIDVLRCPKLTLYRTLSTSSSNIRDDEFSVSTQQPLFIVEEVIPNLEKLGIDGKDANIILQAQNSSGLFTKMTSLWLYDYKNEDTFPYWFLQNVHGLENLVIESSCFKKIFQDEGQIREKTQAQIKELTLSALPNLEHICEEGFQIDSVLEFLEYLWVAFGKFKYLALSDYPEMKDLWQRKTLSNISMVFDIGDFR
;
A
#
# COMPACT_ATOMS: atom_id res chain seq x y z
N MET A 1 -8.67 20.18 -18.37
CA MET A 1 -8.16 18.82 -18.08
C MET A 1 -6.65 18.92 -17.98
N LYS A 2 -6.00 18.34 -16.97
CA LYS A 2 -4.52 18.26 -16.91
C LYS A 2 -4.16 16.78 -17.08
N GLU A 3 -3.41 16.49 -18.13
CA GLU A 3 -2.95 15.17 -18.56
C GLU A 3 -1.42 15.21 -18.70
N ILE A 4 -0.76 14.05 -18.69
CA ILE A 4 0.71 13.97 -18.74
C ILE A 4 1.19 13.93 -20.19
N VAL A 5 0.50 13.19 -21.07
CA VAL A 5 0.87 13.05 -22.49
C VAL A 5 -0.18 13.75 -23.36
N ALA A 6 0.25 14.77 -24.10
CA ALA A 6 -0.59 15.53 -25.03
C ALA A 6 -0.75 14.81 -26.38
N GLU A 7 -1.82 15.15 -27.10
CA GLU A 7 -2.18 14.53 -28.38
C GLU A 7 -1.12 14.78 -29.48
N GLU A 8 -0.60 13.71 -30.07
CA GLU A 8 -0.05 13.76 -31.43
C GLU A 8 -1.14 13.32 -32.42
N LYS A 9 -1.39 14.17 -33.43
CA LYS A 9 -2.36 13.90 -34.49
C LYS A 9 -1.83 12.83 -35.44
N GLU A 10 -1.95 11.55 -35.09
CA GLU A 10 -1.83 10.49 -36.10
C GLU A 10 -2.89 9.39 -35.97
N SER A 11 -3.17 8.82 -37.14
CA SER A 11 -4.42 8.25 -37.61
C SER A 11 -4.51 6.73 -37.49
N SER A 12 -5.75 6.26 -37.24
CA SER A 12 -6.34 5.00 -37.70
C SER A 12 -5.55 3.68 -37.54
N VAL A 13 -5.64 3.04 -36.36
CA VAL A 13 -5.75 1.57 -36.23
C VAL A 13 -6.59 1.25 -34.99
N ASN A 14 -7.48 0.26 -35.09
CA ASN A 14 -8.49 -0.16 -34.09
C ASN A 14 -7.94 -0.82 -32.79
N ALA A 15 -6.71 -0.51 -32.38
CA ALA A 15 -6.13 -1.01 -31.14
C ALA A 15 -5.63 0.16 -30.28
N ALA A 16 -5.91 0.11 -28.97
CA ALA A 16 -5.39 1.07 -28.00
C ALA A 16 -3.84 1.09 -28.07
N PRO A 17 -3.19 2.22 -28.37
CA PRO A 17 -1.73 2.25 -28.49
C PRO A 17 -1.07 1.91 -27.15
N ILE A 18 -0.09 1.01 -27.19
CA ILE A 18 0.71 0.60 -26.02
C ILE A 18 1.93 1.50 -25.96
N PHE A 19 2.13 2.20 -24.84
CA PHE A 19 3.37 2.92 -24.58
C PHE A 19 4.32 2.02 -23.78
N GLU A 20 5.44 1.67 -24.39
CA GLU A 20 6.47 0.83 -23.77
C GLU A 20 7.58 1.69 -23.14
N PHE A 21 7.75 1.56 -21.83
CA PHE A 21 8.86 2.16 -21.10
C PHE A 21 9.79 1.06 -20.59
N ASN A 22 10.61 0.55 -21.49
CA ASN A 22 11.45 -0.64 -21.25
C ASN A 22 12.52 -0.44 -20.17
N GLN A 23 12.90 0.80 -19.85
CA GLN A 23 13.90 1.11 -18.81
C GLN A 23 13.31 1.77 -17.56
N LEU A 24 11.99 2.02 -17.51
CA LEU A 24 11.37 2.63 -16.34
C LEU A 24 11.35 1.62 -15.20
N SER A 25 12.20 1.83 -14.20
CA SER A 25 12.32 0.98 -13.02
C SER A 25 11.56 1.50 -11.81
N THR A 26 11.30 2.80 -11.75
CA THR A 26 10.68 3.48 -10.62
C THR A 26 9.64 4.48 -11.12
N LEU A 27 8.43 4.42 -10.57
CA LEU A 27 7.36 5.38 -10.81
C LEU A 27 6.92 6.03 -9.50
N LEU A 28 7.14 7.34 -9.36
CA LEU A 28 6.75 8.12 -8.18
C LEU A 28 5.69 9.14 -8.58
N LEU A 29 4.52 9.08 -7.93
CA LEU A 29 3.39 9.97 -8.18
C LEU A 29 2.93 10.54 -6.84
N ARG A 30 3.17 11.83 -6.62
CA ARG A 30 2.85 12.47 -5.35
C ARG A 30 2.03 13.74 -5.55
N ASN A 31 0.95 13.89 -4.78
CA ASN A 31 0.11 15.10 -4.74
C ASN A 31 -0.46 15.51 -6.11
N LEU A 32 -0.83 14.54 -6.95
CA LEU A 32 -1.36 14.80 -8.28
C LEU A 32 -2.90 14.84 -8.28
N HIS A 33 -3.45 15.86 -8.96
CA HIS A 33 -4.90 16.00 -9.16
C HIS A 33 -5.33 15.72 -10.61
N ILE A 34 -4.61 14.80 -11.28
CA ILE A 34 -4.92 14.34 -12.63
C ILE A 34 -5.94 13.18 -12.58
N LYS A 35 -6.76 13.05 -13.62
CA LYS A 35 -7.76 11.97 -13.74
C LYS A 35 -7.25 10.75 -14.52
N GLY A 36 -6.15 10.92 -15.24
CA GLY A 36 -5.55 9.91 -16.10
C GLY A 36 -4.23 10.42 -16.69
N PHE A 37 -3.46 9.49 -17.24
CA PHE A 37 -2.18 9.79 -17.87
C PHE A 37 -2.31 10.20 -19.33
N PHE A 38 -3.27 9.58 -20.01
CA PHE A 38 -3.48 9.71 -21.44
C PHE A 38 -4.90 10.19 -21.76
N ALA A 39 -5.03 10.94 -22.86
CA ALA A 39 -6.30 11.46 -23.35
C ALA A 39 -7.23 10.36 -23.93
N LYS A 40 -6.66 9.29 -24.50
CA LYS A 40 -7.37 8.17 -25.15
C LYS A 40 -7.11 6.84 -24.45
N LYS A 41 -7.75 5.75 -24.91
CA LYS A 41 -7.48 4.37 -24.47
C LYS A 41 -6.04 3.98 -24.80
N HIS A 42 -5.17 4.00 -23.78
CA HIS A 42 -3.77 3.62 -23.88
C HIS A 42 -3.38 2.72 -22.72
N THR A 43 -2.54 1.73 -23.00
CA THR A 43 -1.97 0.85 -21.97
C THR A 43 -0.50 1.18 -21.81
N LEU A 44 -0.01 1.12 -20.58
CA LEU A 44 1.39 1.33 -20.26
C LEU A 44 2.06 -0.03 -20.00
N ALA A 45 3.10 -0.34 -20.76
CA ALA A 45 3.94 -1.52 -20.52
C ALA A 45 5.28 -1.07 -19.92
N CYS A 46 5.57 -1.52 -18.70
CA CYS A 46 6.80 -1.21 -17.99
C CYS A 46 7.47 -2.49 -17.49
N PRO A 47 8.13 -3.27 -18.37
CA PRO A 47 8.65 -4.59 -18.02
C PRO A 47 9.77 -4.56 -16.97
N SER A 48 10.47 -3.42 -16.83
CA SER A 48 11.56 -3.23 -15.87
C SER A 48 11.11 -2.59 -14.54
N LEU A 49 9.81 -2.38 -14.35
CA LEU A 49 9.29 -1.66 -13.18
C LEU A 49 9.44 -2.50 -11.92
N LYS A 50 10.10 -1.92 -10.92
CA LYS A 50 10.40 -2.54 -9.62
C LYS A 50 9.76 -1.79 -8.46
N MET A 51 9.53 -0.50 -8.62
CA MET A 51 8.98 0.36 -7.58
C MET A 51 7.86 1.24 -8.13
N ILE A 52 6.73 1.20 -7.47
CA ILE A 52 5.65 2.16 -7.64
C ILE A 52 5.38 2.81 -6.29
N ASP A 53 5.28 4.13 -6.25
CA ASP A 53 4.87 4.88 -5.07
C ASP A 53 3.84 5.94 -5.46
N VAL A 54 2.62 5.77 -4.99
CA VAL A 54 1.50 6.67 -5.24
C VAL A 54 0.99 7.23 -3.93
N LEU A 55 1.21 8.53 -3.73
CA LEU A 55 0.82 9.24 -2.52
C LEU A 55 -0.09 10.42 -2.87
N ARG A 56 -1.24 10.52 -2.21
CA ARG A 56 -2.16 11.66 -2.31
C ARG A 56 -2.55 12.01 -3.76
N CYS A 57 -2.93 10.99 -4.54
CA CYS A 57 -3.40 11.12 -5.91
C CYS A 57 -4.89 10.73 -6.07
N PRO A 58 -5.84 11.44 -5.42
CA PRO A 58 -7.19 10.93 -5.17
C PRO A 58 -8.05 10.71 -6.43
N LYS A 59 -7.72 11.40 -7.53
CA LYS A 59 -8.48 11.32 -8.79
C LYS A 59 -7.95 10.24 -9.73
N LEU A 60 -6.79 9.68 -9.42
CA LEU A 60 -6.11 8.68 -10.22
C LEU A 60 -6.47 7.30 -9.70
N THR A 61 -6.90 6.42 -10.61
CA THR A 61 -7.06 4.99 -10.36
C THR A 61 -5.99 4.31 -11.19
N LEU A 62 -4.99 3.69 -10.55
CA LEU A 62 -3.85 3.10 -11.27
C LEU A 62 -4.12 1.68 -11.73
N TYR A 63 -4.84 0.90 -10.93
CA TYR A 63 -4.90 -0.54 -11.09
C TYR A 63 -6.24 -1.03 -11.58
N ARG A 64 -6.21 -2.12 -12.34
CA ARG A 64 -7.35 -2.99 -12.63
C ARG A 64 -6.91 -4.44 -12.63
N THR A 65 -7.84 -5.35 -12.44
CA THR A 65 -7.57 -6.79 -12.50
C THR A 65 -7.94 -7.37 -13.87
N LEU A 66 -7.37 -8.53 -14.23
CA LEU A 66 -7.76 -9.27 -15.44
C LEU A 66 -9.25 -9.61 -15.44
N SER A 67 -9.84 -9.91 -14.27
CA SER A 67 -11.28 -10.18 -14.15
C SER A 67 -12.15 -8.99 -14.52
N THR A 68 -11.70 -7.76 -14.24
CA THR A 68 -12.37 -6.52 -14.65
C THR A 68 -12.01 -6.06 -16.08
N SER A 69 -11.09 -6.77 -16.74
CA SER A 69 -10.64 -6.44 -18.09
C SER A 69 -11.55 -7.00 -19.19
N SER A 70 -12.38 -8.01 -18.89
CA SER A 70 -13.27 -8.68 -19.83
C SER A 70 -14.70 -8.10 -19.87
N SER A 71 -15.08 -7.30 -18.88
CA SER A 71 -16.26 -6.47 -18.99
C SER A 71 -15.96 -5.35 -19.96
N ASN A 72 -16.36 -5.55 -21.22
CA ASN A 72 -16.84 -4.44 -22.03
C ASN A 72 -17.91 -3.74 -21.19
N ILE A 73 -17.50 -2.72 -20.44
CA ILE A 73 -18.42 -1.74 -19.85
C ILE A 73 -19.25 -1.28 -21.04
N ARG A 74 -20.48 -1.77 -21.11
CA ARG A 74 -21.43 -1.38 -22.14
C ARG A 74 -21.60 0.13 -21.97
N ASP A 75 -21.38 0.84 -23.06
CA ASP A 75 -21.50 2.28 -23.21
C ASP A 75 -22.96 2.74 -23.05
N ASP A 76 -23.60 2.47 -21.92
CA ASP A 76 -24.89 3.09 -21.63
C ASP A 76 -25.03 3.45 -20.15
N GLU A 77 -25.24 4.74 -19.94
CA GLU A 77 -25.81 5.37 -18.73
C GLU A 77 -24.98 5.57 -17.44
N PHE A 78 -23.64 5.67 -17.54
CA PHE A 78 -22.87 6.43 -16.54
C PHE A 78 -21.94 7.46 -17.20
N SER A 79 -22.39 8.70 -17.13
CA SER A 79 -21.68 9.95 -17.44
C SER A 79 -20.14 9.88 -17.29
N VAL A 80 -19.43 10.05 -18.42
CA VAL A 80 -18.09 10.66 -18.57
C VAL A 80 -17.18 10.59 -17.34
N SER A 81 -16.37 9.54 -17.23
CA SER A 81 -15.18 9.55 -16.39
C SER A 81 -14.05 8.81 -17.09
N THR A 82 -13.11 9.58 -17.62
CA THR A 82 -11.86 9.19 -18.31
C THR A 82 -10.84 8.51 -17.39
N GLN A 83 -11.26 7.72 -16.40
CA GLN A 83 -10.36 7.00 -15.52
C GLN A 83 -9.94 5.70 -16.20
N GLN A 84 -8.77 5.72 -16.84
CA GLN A 84 -8.13 4.51 -17.30
C GLN A 84 -7.08 4.07 -16.29
N PRO A 85 -7.26 2.88 -15.70
CA PRO A 85 -6.20 2.21 -14.98
C PRO A 85 -4.98 2.02 -15.89
N LEU A 86 -3.83 2.42 -15.39
CA LEU A 86 -2.55 2.29 -16.10
C LEU A 86 -2.05 0.86 -16.16
N PHE A 87 -2.28 0.10 -15.09
CA PHE A 87 -1.66 -1.19 -14.86
C PHE A 87 -2.68 -2.29 -14.65
N ILE A 88 -2.40 -3.44 -15.25
CA ILE A 88 -3.05 -4.70 -14.90
C ILE A 88 -2.28 -5.29 -13.72
N VAL A 89 -2.97 -5.55 -12.62
CA VAL A 89 -2.38 -6.03 -11.35
C VAL A 89 -1.54 -7.28 -11.60
N GLU A 90 -2.10 -8.26 -12.31
CA GLU A 90 -1.48 -9.56 -12.59
C GLU A 90 -0.24 -9.48 -13.49
N GLU A 91 -0.05 -8.37 -14.21
CA GLU A 91 1.12 -8.15 -15.08
C GLU A 91 2.22 -7.34 -14.38
N VAL A 92 1.84 -6.36 -13.55
CA VAL A 92 2.79 -5.43 -12.94
C VAL A 92 3.31 -5.92 -11.58
N ILE A 93 2.43 -6.40 -10.71
CA ILE A 93 2.76 -6.74 -9.31
C ILE A 93 3.83 -7.83 -9.20
N PRO A 94 3.85 -8.89 -10.04
CA PRO A 94 4.92 -9.92 -10.01
C PRO A 94 6.35 -9.41 -10.18
N ASN A 95 6.54 -8.19 -10.67
CA ASN A 95 7.85 -7.59 -10.87
C ASN A 95 8.24 -6.56 -9.80
N LEU A 96 7.29 -6.15 -8.94
CA LEU A 96 7.55 -5.11 -7.95
C LEU A 96 8.27 -5.66 -6.73
N GLU A 97 9.30 -4.92 -6.32
CA GLU A 97 10.00 -5.06 -5.05
C GLU A 97 9.39 -4.12 -4.00
N LYS A 98 8.91 -2.94 -4.42
CA LYS A 98 8.36 -1.91 -3.53
C LYS A 98 7.05 -1.34 -4.06
N LEU A 99 6.05 -1.21 -3.17
CA LEU A 99 4.73 -0.72 -3.53
C LEU A 99 4.20 0.29 -2.50
N GLY A 100 3.98 1.52 -2.93
CA GLY A 100 3.28 2.57 -2.20
C GLY A 100 1.92 2.87 -2.81
N ILE A 101 0.85 2.73 -2.05
CA ILE A 101 -0.54 2.84 -2.54
C ILE A 101 -1.50 3.46 -1.52
N ASP A 102 -2.60 4.00 -2.04
CA ASP A 102 -3.74 4.43 -1.23
C ASP A 102 -4.71 3.25 -0.93
N GLY A 103 -5.65 3.47 -0.01
CA GLY A 103 -6.63 2.44 0.34
C GLY A 103 -7.59 2.05 -0.80
N LYS A 104 -7.82 2.93 -1.78
CA LYS A 104 -8.68 2.62 -2.93
C LYS A 104 -7.99 1.61 -3.85
N ASP A 105 -6.73 1.86 -4.19
CA ASP A 105 -5.93 0.98 -5.05
C ASP A 105 -5.59 -0.34 -4.34
N ALA A 106 -5.33 -0.31 -3.02
CA ALA A 106 -5.18 -1.50 -2.20
C ALA A 106 -6.39 -2.44 -2.30
N ASN A 107 -7.61 -1.89 -2.23
CA ASN A 107 -8.84 -2.65 -2.37
C ASN A 107 -9.02 -3.27 -3.77
N ILE A 108 -8.48 -2.66 -4.83
CA ILE A 108 -8.52 -3.23 -6.18
C ILE A 108 -7.55 -4.41 -6.28
N ILE A 109 -6.32 -4.25 -5.79
CA ILE A 109 -5.30 -5.29 -5.79
C ILE A 109 -5.79 -6.51 -5.00
N LEU A 110 -6.52 -6.28 -3.91
CA LEU A 110 -7.23 -7.27 -3.11
C LEU A 110 -8.16 -8.20 -3.89
N GLN A 111 -8.80 -7.68 -4.95
CA GLN A 111 -9.74 -8.43 -5.77
C GLN A 111 -9.06 -9.30 -6.85
N ALA A 112 -7.74 -9.22 -7.00
CA ALA A 112 -7.02 -10.03 -7.97
C ALA A 112 -7.03 -11.50 -7.53
N GLN A 113 -7.41 -12.40 -8.45
CA GLN A 113 -7.40 -13.85 -8.18
C GLN A 113 -5.96 -14.35 -8.00
N ASN A 114 -5.76 -15.36 -7.14
CA ASN A 114 -4.45 -15.96 -6.84
C ASN A 114 -3.41 -14.96 -6.30
N SER A 115 -3.81 -14.11 -5.35
CA SER A 115 -3.01 -13.03 -4.79
C SER A 115 -1.62 -13.44 -4.30
N SER A 116 -1.45 -14.60 -3.66
CA SER A 116 -0.17 -15.00 -3.08
C SER A 116 0.95 -15.19 -4.11
N GLY A 117 0.62 -15.66 -5.32
CA GLY A 117 1.60 -15.84 -6.40
C GLY A 117 2.09 -14.52 -7.02
N LEU A 118 1.39 -13.41 -6.76
CA LEU A 118 1.71 -12.12 -7.36
C LEU A 118 2.83 -11.40 -6.61
N PHE A 119 3.00 -11.61 -5.31
CA PHE A 119 3.89 -10.78 -4.48
C PHE A 119 5.27 -11.39 -4.23
N THR A 120 5.73 -12.31 -5.09
CA THR A 120 6.93 -13.12 -4.86
C THR A 120 8.24 -12.34 -4.69
N LYS A 121 8.34 -11.13 -5.28
CA LYS A 121 9.52 -10.26 -5.19
C LYS A 121 9.36 -9.10 -4.21
N MET A 122 8.16 -8.90 -3.66
CA MET A 122 7.84 -7.72 -2.89
C MET A 122 8.44 -7.80 -1.49
N THR A 123 9.21 -6.78 -1.12
CA THR A 123 9.89 -6.66 0.16
C THR A 123 9.48 -5.42 0.95
N SER A 124 8.86 -4.43 0.29
CA SER A 124 8.38 -3.21 0.96
C SER A 124 6.96 -2.82 0.54
N LEU A 125 6.12 -2.53 1.53
CA LEU A 125 4.75 -2.05 1.35
C LEU A 125 4.56 -0.73 2.10
N TRP A 126 4.09 0.29 1.41
CA TRP A 126 3.74 1.59 1.98
C TRP A 126 2.26 1.87 1.76
N LEU A 127 1.52 1.96 2.85
CA LEU A 127 0.08 2.15 2.86
C LEU A 127 -0.24 3.56 3.32
N TYR A 128 -0.89 4.32 2.44
CA TYR A 128 -1.22 5.72 2.65
C TYR A 128 -2.73 5.94 2.70
N ASP A 129 -3.17 6.90 3.53
CA ASP A 129 -4.52 7.44 3.47
C ASP A 129 -5.63 6.36 3.51
N TYR A 130 -5.42 5.24 4.21
CA TYR A 130 -6.38 4.15 4.28
C TYR A 130 -7.46 4.49 5.31
N LYS A 131 -8.66 4.79 4.82
CA LYS A 131 -9.76 5.36 5.64
C LYS A 131 -10.90 4.39 5.94
N ASN A 132 -10.94 3.24 5.28
CA ASN A 132 -11.91 2.19 5.57
C ASN A 132 -11.37 1.25 6.64
N GLU A 133 -12.26 0.70 7.46
CA GLU A 133 -12.02 -0.40 8.41
C GLU A 133 -11.36 -0.02 9.74
N ASP A 134 -11.90 -0.61 10.82
CA ASP A 134 -11.33 -0.58 12.17
C ASP A 134 -9.99 -1.34 12.24
N THR A 135 -9.76 -2.28 11.31
CA THR A 135 -8.62 -3.21 11.36
C THR A 135 -7.83 -3.16 10.07
N PHE A 136 -6.50 -3.21 10.17
CA PHE A 136 -5.63 -3.36 9.03
C PHE A 136 -5.97 -4.61 8.20
N PRO A 137 -5.95 -4.52 6.86
CA PRO A 137 -6.22 -5.65 5.96
C PRO A 137 -5.10 -6.71 6.03
N TYR A 138 -5.20 -7.59 7.02
CA TYR A 138 -4.15 -8.57 7.39
C TYR A 138 -3.79 -9.56 6.27
N TRP A 139 -4.66 -9.71 5.26
CA TRP A 139 -4.39 -10.51 4.07
C TRP A 139 -3.08 -10.12 3.37
N PHE A 140 -2.65 -8.85 3.45
CA PHE A 140 -1.38 -8.41 2.85
C PHE A 140 -0.21 -9.20 3.42
N LEU A 141 -0.16 -9.35 4.75
CA LEU A 141 0.91 -10.08 5.41
C LEU A 141 0.84 -11.56 5.06
N GLN A 142 -0.36 -12.13 4.94
CA GLN A 142 -0.57 -13.52 4.55
C GLN A 142 -0.10 -13.83 3.11
N ASN A 143 -0.16 -12.85 2.20
CA ASN A 143 0.13 -13.07 0.78
C ASN A 143 1.53 -12.57 0.37
N VAL A 144 2.11 -11.62 1.10
CA VAL A 144 3.43 -11.06 0.82
C VAL A 144 4.47 -11.71 1.73
N HIS A 145 4.88 -12.93 1.40
CA HIS A 145 5.77 -13.73 2.26
C HIS A 145 7.17 -13.12 2.43
N GLY A 146 7.65 -12.32 1.48
CA GLY A 146 8.95 -11.66 1.51
C GLY A 146 8.95 -10.26 2.14
N LEU A 147 7.84 -9.84 2.76
CA LEU A 147 7.72 -8.48 3.30
C LEU A 147 8.66 -8.27 4.49
N GLU A 148 9.57 -7.31 4.35
CA GLU A 148 10.53 -6.91 5.40
C GLU A 148 10.29 -5.48 5.90
N ASN A 149 9.78 -4.59 5.05
CA ASN A 149 9.51 -3.19 5.40
C ASN A 149 8.02 -2.87 5.23
N LEU A 150 7.40 -2.38 6.30
CA LEU A 150 6.02 -1.93 6.32
C LEU A 150 5.94 -0.48 6.79
N VAL A 151 5.36 0.38 5.96
CA VAL A 151 5.03 1.77 6.32
C VAL A 151 3.52 1.94 6.29
N ILE A 152 2.95 2.48 7.36
CA ILE A 152 1.55 2.85 7.44
C ILE A 152 1.50 4.32 7.84
N GLU A 153 0.97 5.15 6.94
CA GLU A 153 0.92 6.61 7.11
C GLU A 153 -0.48 7.15 6.85
N SER A 154 -0.90 8.13 7.66
CA SER A 154 -2.15 8.89 7.47
C SER A 154 -3.41 8.00 7.38
N SER A 155 -3.39 6.85 8.04
CA SER A 155 -4.45 5.83 7.97
C SER A 155 -5.25 5.72 9.28
N CYS A 156 -6.48 5.22 9.20
CA CYS A 156 -7.47 5.30 10.29
C CYS A 156 -7.69 3.99 11.05
N PHE A 157 -6.75 3.05 11.01
CA PHE A 157 -6.84 1.76 11.72
C PHE A 157 -6.82 1.95 13.23
N LYS A 158 -7.68 1.21 13.94
CA LYS A 158 -7.62 1.06 15.41
C LYS A 158 -6.62 -0.01 15.83
N LYS A 159 -6.49 -1.05 15.01
CA LYS A 159 -5.63 -2.22 15.23
C LYS A 159 -4.89 -2.60 13.94
N ILE A 160 -3.61 -2.92 14.06
CA ILE A 160 -2.76 -3.32 12.91
C ILE A 160 -2.46 -4.82 12.90
N PHE A 161 -1.93 -5.36 14.00
CA PHE A 161 -1.52 -6.76 14.07
C PHE A 161 -2.54 -7.61 14.82
N GLN A 162 -2.59 -8.91 14.51
CA GLN A 162 -3.51 -9.84 15.14
C GLN A 162 -2.90 -10.46 16.41
N ASP A 163 -3.75 -10.90 17.32
CA ASP A 163 -3.32 -11.60 18.52
C ASP A 163 -3.14 -13.09 18.22
N GLU A 164 -2.09 -13.70 18.79
CA GLU A 164 -1.89 -15.14 18.68
C GLU A 164 -3.09 -15.92 19.26
N GLY A 165 -3.72 -16.74 18.40
CA GLY A 165 -4.92 -17.51 18.72
C GLY A 165 -6.08 -17.28 17.74
N GLN A 166 -6.09 -16.14 17.02
CA GLN A 166 -7.03 -15.90 15.91
C GLN A 166 -6.50 -16.41 14.56
N ILE A 167 -5.22 -16.77 14.52
CA ILE A 167 -4.49 -17.14 13.32
C ILE A 167 -4.63 -18.66 13.08
N ARG A 168 -5.38 -19.06 12.06
CA ARG A 168 -5.42 -20.47 11.59
C ARG A 168 -4.19 -20.86 10.76
N GLU A 169 -3.53 -19.89 10.13
CA GLU A 169 -2.36 -20.09 9.27
C GLU A 169 -1.25 -19.09 9.64
N LYS A 170 -0.11 -19.60 10.12
CA LYS A 170 1.04 -18.75 10.43
C LYS A 170 1.48 -17.99 9.18
N THR A 171 1.61 -16.68 9.34
CA THR A 171 2.10 -15.81 8.29
C THR A 171 3.62 -16.01 8.13
N GLN A 172 4.13 -15.97 6.89
CA GLN A 172 5.56 -16.12 6.62
C GLN A 172 6.33 -14.80 6.56
N ALA A 173 5.62 -13.66 6.46
CA ALA A 173 6.23 -12.34 6.46
C ALA A 173 7.05 -12.10 7.75
N GLN A 174 8.22 -11.48 7.59
CA GLN A 174 9.14 -11.18 8.69
C GLN A 174 9.50 -9.70 8.62
N ILE A 175 8.71 -8.87 9.30
CA ILE A 175 8.91 -7.43 9.29
C ILE A 175 10.14 -7.10 10.13
N LYS A 176 11.12 -6.47 9.48
CA LYS A 176 12.35 -5.94 10.07
C LYS A 176 12.23 -4.44 10.33
N GLU A 177 11.51 -3.73 9.47
CA GLU A 177 11.33 -2.28 9.57
C GLU A 177 9.84 -1.94 9.58
N LEU A 178 9.39 -1.29 10.66
CA LEU A 178 8.01 -0.83 10.81
C LEU A 178 8.00 0.68 11.02
N THR A 179 7.27 1.39 10.16
CA THR A 179 7.02 2.83 10.31
C THR A 179 5.54 3.10 10.46
N LEU A 180 5.15 3.74 11.55
CA LEU A 180 3.79 4.13 11.86
C LEU A 180 3.72 5.65 12.01
N SER A 181 2.98 6.33 11.14
CA SER A 181 2.90 7.79 11.16
C SER A 181 1.47 8.30 10.96
N ALA A 182 1.10 9.35 11.69
CA ALA A 182 -0.18 10.03 11.56
C ALA A 182 -1.39 9.07 11.57
N LEU A 183 -1.48 8.22 12.61
CA LEU A 183 -2.57 7.25 12.79
C LEU A 183 -3.55 7.72 13.88
N PRO A 184 -4.54 8.57 13.56
CA PRO A 184 -5.35 9.27 14.57
C PRO A 184 -6.26 8.38 15.40
N ASN A 185 -6.54 7.16 14.94
CA ASN A 185 -7.46 6.23 15.58
C ASN A 185 -6.76 5.01 16.19
N LEU A 186 -5.42 4.92 16.11
CA LEU A 186 -4.71 3.74 16.57
C LEU A 186 -4.88 3.60 18.09
N GLU A 187 -5.55 2.52 18.51
CA GLU A 187 -5.81 2.19 19.91
C GLU A 187 -4.82 1.16 20.43
N HIS A 188 -4.26 0.31 19.57
CA HIS A 188 -3.23 -0.66 19.91
C HIS A 188 -2.50 -1.19 18.68
N ILE A 189 -1.19 -1.44 18.82
CA ILE A 189 -0.42 -2.16 17.81
C ILE A 189 -0.75 -3.66 17.88
N CYS A 190 -0.79 -4.21 19.10
CA CYS A 190 -1.24 -5.56 19.49
C CYS A 190 -2.04 -5.48 20.80
N GLU A 191 -2.98 -6.39 21.09
CA GLU A 191 -3.78 -6.30 22.34
C GLU A 191 -2.96 -6.66 23.59
N GLU A 192 -3.20 -5.93 24.69
CA GLU A 192 -2.56 -6.18 25.98
C GLU A 192 -2.91 -7.57 26.51
N GLY A 193 -1.88 -8.30 26.96
CA GLY A 193 -2.04 -9.67 27.46
C GLY A 193 -1.83 -10.76 26.40
N PHE A 194 -1.92 -10.44 25.10
CA PHE A 194 -1.73 -11.41 24.01
C PHE A 194 -0.28 -11.50 23.50
N GLN A 195 0.11 -12.66 22.96
CA GLN A 195 1.46 -12.80 22.37
C GLN A 195 1.58 -11.91 21.11
N ILE A 196 2.76 -11.31 20.95
CA ILE A 196 3.09 -10.45 19.81
C ILE A 196 2.97 -11.29 18.54
N ASP A 197 2.36 -10.70 17.52
CA ASP A 197 2.27 -11.31 16.20
C ASP A 197 3.64 -11.77 15.69
N SER A 198 3.73 -13.03 15.30
CA SER A 198 4.95 -13.67 14.79
C SER A 198 5.63 -12.88 13.65
N VAL A 199 4.88 -12.07 12.89
CA VAL A 199 5.45 -11.20 11.85
C VAL A 199 6.42 -10.14 12.39
N LEU A 200 6.33 -9.81 13.68
CA LEU A 200 7.20 -8.86 14.39
C LEU A 200 8.33 -9.57 15.17
N GLU A 201 8.50 -10.88 15.00
CA GLU A 201 9.55 -11.64 15.69
C GLU A 201 10.97 -11.15 15.30
N PHE A 202 11.14 -10.64 14.08
CA PHE A 202 12.43 -10.18 13.56
C PHE A 202 12.52 -8.65 13.42
N LEU A 203 11.68 -7.89 14.13
CA LEU A 203 11.68 -6.44 14.06
C LEU A 203 13.02 -5.86 14.56
N GLU A 204 13.67 -5.06 13.73
CA GLU A 204 14.96 -4.39 13.97
C GLU A 204 14.79 -2.87 14.16
N TYR A 205 13.86 -2.27 13.41
CA TYR A 205 13.59 -0.83 13.43
C TYR A 205 12.11 -0.54 13.61
N LEU A 206 11.80 0.32 14.58
CA LEU A 206 10.45 0.83 14.80
C LEU A 206 10.49 2.36 14.80
N TRP A 207 9.88 2.96 13.78
CA TRP A 207 9.67 4.40 13.70
C TRP A 207 8.22 4.72 14.01
N VAL A 208 8.00 5.64 14.95
CA VAL A 208 6.65 6.06 15.33
C VAL A 208 6.56 7.58 15.38
N ALA A 209 5.63 8.13 14.61
CA ALA A 209 5.40 9.56 14.49
C ALA A 209 3.90 9.87 14.69
N PHE A 210 3.50 10.16 15.92
CA PHE A 210 2.12 10.56 16.24
C PHE A 210 1.97 12.08 16.24
N GLY A 211 0.98 12.60 15.52
CA GLY A 211 0.71 14.04 15.43
C GLY A 211 0.12 14.68 16.69
N LYS A 212 0.07 13.99 17.84
CA LYS A 212 -0.44 14.52 19.12
C LYS A 212 0.24 13.88 20.34
N PHE A 213 1.52 14.18 20.56
CA PHE A 213 2.12 13.96 21.89
C PHE A 213 1.87 15.20 22.77
N LYS A 214 1.12 15.07 23.87
CA LYS A 214 1.16 16.08 24.95
C LYS A 214 2.24 15.75 25.98
N TYR A 215 2.54 14.47 26.18
CA TYR A 215 3.57 13.95 27.09
C TYR A 215 4.11 12.61 26.54
N LEU A 216 5.31 12.22 26.99
CA LEU A 216 6.03 11.01 26.59
C LEU A 216 6.28 10.10 27.81
N ALA A 217 5.27 9.94 28.67
CA ALA A 217 5.35 8.92 29.71
C ALA A 217 4.96 7.56 29.10
N LEU A 218 5.71 6.50 29.40
CA LEU A 218 5.41 5.12 28.99
C LEU A 218 4.04 4.63 29.48
N SER A 219 3.46 5.28 30.48
CA SER A 219 2.09 5.07 30.96
C SER A 219 1.02 5.63 30.02
N ASP A 220 1.37 6.61 29.19
CA ASP A 220 0.44 7.32 28.31
C ASP A 220 0.21 6.56 26.99
N TYR A 221 1.04 5.54 26.72
CA TYR A 221 0.99 4.69 25.53
C TYR A 221 1.06 3.21 25.91
N PRO A 222 0.02 2.66 26.57
CA PRO A 222 -0.02 1.25 26.95
C PRO A 222 0.18 0.31 25.76
N GLU A 223 -0.16 0.74 24.54
CA GLU A 223 0.00 -0.01 23.29
C GLU A 223 1.45 -0.38 22.96
N MET A 224 2.38 0.46 23.42
CA MET A 224 3.82 0.23 23.24
C MET A 224 4.38 -0.65 24.35
N LYS A 225 3.76 -0.62 25.54
CA LYS A 225 4.27 -1.26 26.75
C LYS A 225 4.52 -2.76 26.57
N ASP A 226 3.73 -3.44 25.74
CA ASP A 226 3.89 -4.86 25.42
C ASP A 226 5.07 -5.19 24.49
N LEU A 227 5.29 -4.35 23.46
CA LEU A 227 6.51 -4.43 22.63
C LEU A 227 7.75 -4.25 23.52
N TRP A 228 7.67 -3.33 24.49
CA TRP A 228 8.73 -2.99 25.44
C TRP A 228 9.02 -4.07 26.50
N GLN A 229 8.00 -4.81 26.97
CA GLN A 229 8.15 -5.76 28.09
C GLN A 229 8.44 -7.21 27.66
N ARG A 230 8.09 -7.62 26.43
CA ARG A 230 8.10 -9.05 26.04
C ARG A 230 9.33 -9.52 25.25
N LYS A 231 10.26 -8.62 24.90
CA LYS A 231 11.57 -8.97 24.33
C LYS A 231 12.69 -8.28 25.08
N THR A 232 13.84 -8.95 25.20
CA THR A 232 15.12 -8.25 25.35
C THR A 232 15.34 -7.44 24.06
N LEU A 233 14.78 -6.23 24.00
CA LEU A 233 14.89 -5.28 22.87
C LEU A 233 16.29 -4.67 22.79
N SER A 234 17.34 -5.45 23.07
CA SER A 234 18.71 -4.94 23.06
C SER A 234 19.13 -4.41 21.69
N ASN A 235 18.40 -4.75 20.62
CA ASN A 235 18.77 -4.46 19.25
C ASN A 235 17.71 -3.68 18.44
N ILE A 236 16.57 -3.30 19.03
CA ILE A 236 15.57 -2.51 18.29
C ILE A 236 15.92 -1.02 18.38
N SER A 237 16.18 -0.41 17.23
CA SER A 237 16.32 1.05 17.16
C SER A 237 14.93 1.67 17.07
N MET A 238 14.57 2.44 18.10
CA MET A 238 13.31 3.17 18.16
C MET A 238 13.54 4.66 17.96
N VAL A 239 12.81 5.24 17.00
CA VAL A 239 12.80 6.68 16.76
C VAL A 239 11.39 7.19 16.95
N PHE A 240 11.26 8.17 17.84
CA PHE A 240 10.03 8.93 18.05
C PHE A 240 10.22 10.32 17.48
N ASP A 241 9.39 10.69 16.51
CA ASP A 241 9.34 12.05 15.99
C ASP A 241 8.15 12.79 16.59
N ILE A 242 8.42 13.92 17.23
CA ILE A 242 7.44 14.85 17.83
C ILE A 242 7.22 16.02 16.87
N GLY A 243 7.20 15.74 15.57
CA GLY A 243 6.93 16.72 14.52
C GLY A 243 5.43 17.01 14.39
N ASP A 244 5.07 18.29 14.31
CA ASP A 244 3.75 18.75 13.87
C ASP A 244 3.58 18.37 12.38
N PHE A 245 2.96 17.21 12.09
CA PHE A 245 2.54 16.88 10.73
C PHE A 245 1.30 17.71 10.38
N ARG A 246 1.51 18.84 9.69
CA ARG A 246 0.45 19.69 9.13
C ARG A 246 0.00 19.22 7.75
#